data_AF-A0AAP0QBK6-F1
#
_entry.id   AF-A0AAP0QBK6-F1
#
_cell.length_a   1.000
_cell.length_b   1.000
_cell.length_c   1.000
_cell.angle_alpha   90.00
_cell.angle_beta   90.00
_cell.angle_gamma   90.00
#
_symmetry.space_group_name_H-M   'P 1'
#
loop_
_entity.id
_entity.type
_entity.pdbx_description
1 polymer ?
#
loop_
_entity_poly.entity_id
_entity_poly.type
_entity_poly.pdbx_seq_one_letter_code
_entity_poly.pdbx_strand_id
1 'polypeptide(L)'
;MAPRFLLRMGMSPMLIVSSREVAKECYTAKDHVFATRPVTAAGKLMAYDHSVMGFTPFGTYWREIRKIATVELFSARRIGMLKPVRQSEVSLWMKGLHEKWVHNGNSSVSVELKTQLEELTFNLLTQMVAGKRYYESNVAKADEKMAGLFRQAVQQFNYHLGNSEMYDALPFMAWLDFKGDAKAMKNTQKDLDYIMQTWLDEHRTKADQMRGDAINNTRDFLDVLVMMEKTGQFSSAIKDIDTTIKALALT
;
A
#
# COMPACT_ATOMS: atom_id res chain seq x y z
N MET A 1 -24.10 9.18 -29.19
CA MET A 1 -23.08 9.98 -28.47
C MET A 1 -22.98 9.44 -27.06
N ALA A 2 -21.77 9.07 -26.63
CA ALA A 2 -21.57 8.54 -25.28
C ALA A 2 -21.56 9.71 -24.27
N PRO A 3 -22.23 9.61 -23.10
CA PRO A 3 -22.36 10.72 -22.18
C PRO A 3 -21.00 11.14 -21.61
N ARG A 4 -20.68 12.43 -21.76
CA ARG A 4 -19.54 13.12 -21.14
C ARG A 4 -20.13 14.25 -20.31
N PHE A 5 -19.97 14.17 -18.99
CA PHE A 5 -20.43 15.23 -18.10
C PHE A 5 -19.21 16.03 -17.64
N LEU A 6 -19.28 17.35 -17.76
CA LEU A 6 -18.29 18.23 -17.15
C LEU A 6 -18.92 18.79 -15.88
N LEU A 7 -18.38 18.41 -14.73
CA LEU A 7 -18.74 18.98 -13.44
C LEU A 7 -17.66 19.95 -12.99
N ARG A 8 -18.01 20.81 -12.04
CA ARG A 8 -17.06 21.70 -11.37
C ARG A 8 -17.01 21.33 -9.89
N MET A 9 -15.92 20.72 -9.46
CA MET A 9 -15.64 20.37 -8.07
C MET A 9 -14.87 21.54 -7.44
N GLY A 10 -15.60 22.42 -6.73
CA GLY A 10 -15.06 23.69 -6.23
C GLY A 10 -14.51 24.57 -7.36
N MET A 11 -13.19 24.77 -7.39
CA MET A 11 -12.53 25.56 -8.44
C MET A 11 -12.07 24.73 -9.65
N SER A 12 -12.07 23.40 -9.54
CA SER A 12 -11.47 22.51 -10.55
C SER A 12 -12.54 21.88 -11.45
N PRO A 13 -12.42 21.98 -12.78
CA PRO A 13 -13.29 21.23 -13.70
C PRO A 13 -12.94 19.73 -13.67
N MET A 14 -13.96 18.88 -13.71
CA MET A 14 -13.84 17.42 -13.69
C MET A 14 -14.68 16.81 -14.80
N LEU A 15 -14.03 16.04 -15.68
CA LEU A 15 -14.70 15.27 -16.72
C LEU A 15 -15.09 13.89 -16.17
N ILE A 16 -16.38 13.60 -16.15
CA ILE A 16 -16.91 12.28 -15.81
C ILE A 16 -17.05 11.45 -17.08
N VAL A 17 -16.34 10.32 -17.10
CA VAL A 17 -16.41 9.31 -18.15
C VAL A 17 -17.29 8.16 -17.65
N SER A 18 -18.51 8.06 -18.20
CA SER A 18 -19.51 7.04 -17.81
C SER A 18 -19.86 6.06 -18.94
N SER A 19 -19.07 6.04 -20.01
CA SER A 19 -19.27 5.14 -21.15
C SER A 19 -18.03 4.31 -21.46
N ARG A 20 -18.25 3.05 -21.84
CA ARG A 20 -17.18 2.10 -22.16
C ARG A 20 -16.35 2.57 -23.35
N GLU A 21 -16.98 3.16 -24.35
CA GLU A 21 -16.34 3.61 -25.59
C GLU A 21 -15.34 4.74 -25.29
N VAL A 22 -15.74 5.72 -24.47
CA VAL A 22 -14.87 6.83 -24.08
C VAL A 22 -13.79 6.37 -23.11
N ALA A 23 -14.11 5.50 -22.15
CA ALA A 23 -13.09 4.92 -21.26
C ALA A 23 -12.02 4.15 -22.05
N LYS A 24 -12.43 3.36 -23.05
CA LYS A 24 -11.50 2.66 -23.94
C LYS A 24 -10.61 3.65 -24.69
N GLU A 25 -11.15 4.74 -25.23
CA GLU A 25 -10.37 5.78 -25.89
C GLU A 25 -9.33 6.42 -24.95
N CYS A 26 -9.73 6.75 -23.72
CA CYS A 26 -8.85 7.33 -22.69
C CYS A 26 -7.71 6.40 -22.29
N TYR A 27 -7.97 5.10 -22.12
CA TYR A 27 -6.96 4.13 -21.65
C TYR A 27 -6.24 3.35 -22.77
N THR A 28 -6.46 3.72 -24.04
CA THR A 28 -5.71 3.13 -25.18
C THR A 28 -5.10 4.22 -26.05
N ALA A 29 -5.88 4.84 -26.95
CA ALA A 29 -5.38 5.83 -27.90
C ALA A 29 -4.84 7.11 -27.25
N LYS A 30 -5.33 7.46 -26.06
CA LYS A 30 -4.96 8.68 -25.32
C LYS A 30 -4.39 8.40 -23.93
N ASP A 31 -3.89 7.18 -23.71
CA ASP A 31 -3.40 6.72 -22.40
C ASP A 31 -2.35 7.66 -21.80
N HIS A 32 -1.40 8.15 -22.59
CA HIS A 32 -0.35 9.07 -22.15
C HIS A 32 -0.89 10.40 -21.59
N VAL A 33 -2.03 10.89 -22.10
CA VAL A 33 -2.67 12.13 -21.62
C VAL A 33 -3.34 11.90 -20.27
N PHE A 34 -3.98 10.74 -20.09
CA PHE A 34 -4.75 10.39 -18.89
C PHE A 34 -3.95 9.59 -17.85
N ALA A 35 -2.69 9.28 -18.12
CA ALA A 35 -1.84 8.51 -17.22
C ALA A 35 -1.44 9.27 -15.96
N THR A 36 -1.37 10.61 -16.04
CA THR A 36 -0.92 11.44 -14.92
C THR A 36 -1.90 11.47 -13.75
N ARG A 37 -1.38 11.67 -12.54
CA ARG A 37 -2.17 11.82 -11.32
C ARG A 37 -2.31 13.29 -10.94
N PRO A 38 -3.49 13.72 -10.46
CA PRO A 38 -3.63 15.07 -9.91
C PRO A 38 -2.78 15.22 -8.64
N VAL A 39 -2.21 16.41 -8.46
CA VAL A 39 -1.53 16.80 -7.22
C VAL A 39 -2.60 17.05 -6.17
N THR A 40 -2.57 16.29 -5.07
CA THR A 40 -3.60 16.32 -4.01
C THR A 40 -2.97 16.55 -2.65
N ALA A 41 -3.74 17.06 -1.69
CA ALA A 41 -3.31 17.20 -0.32
C ALA A 41 -2.92 15.86 0.30
N ALA A 42 -3.68 14.80 0.02
CA ALA A 42 -3.37 13.44 0.47
C ALA A 42 -2.03 12.95 -0.10
N GLY A 43 -1.81 13.13 -1.41
CA GLY A 43 -0.54 12.80 -2.07
C GLY A 43 0.64 13.54 -1.43
N LYS A 44 0.47 14.83 -1.16
CA LYS A 44 1.50 15.69 -0.56
C LYS A 44 1.81 15.33 0.89
N LEU A 45 0.77 15.20 1.71
CA LEU A 45 0.88 15.15 3.17
C LEU A 45 1.03 13.73 3.71
N MET A 46 0.51 12.72 2.99
CA MET A 46 0.52 11.33 3.45
C MET A 46 1.38 10.40 2.60
N ALA A 47 1.57 10.70 1.32
CA ALA A 47 2.18 9.78 0.36
C ALA A 47 3.61 10.15 -0.04
N TYR A 48 4.43 10.59 0.93
CA TYR A 48 5.83 11.02 0.74
C TYR A 48 5.99 12.04 -0.38
N ASP A 49 5.24 13.15 -0.30
CA ASP A 49 5.19 14.16 -1.34
C ASP A 49 4.99 13.57 -2.75
N HIS A 50 3.96 12.72 -2.88
CA HIS A 50 3.57 12.04 -4.12
C HIS A 50 4.53 10.93 -4.60
N SER A 51 5.39 10.38 -3.73
CA SER A 51 6.28 9.28 -4.13
C SER A 51 5.60 7.91 -4.18
N VAL A 52 4.48 7.70 -3.46
CA VAL A 52 3.68 6.46 -3.58
C VAL A 52 3.05 6.40 -4.97
N MET A 53 3.21 5.26 -5.65
CA MET A 53 2.92 5.10 -7.08
C MET A 53 1.49 5.50 -7.50
N GLY A 54 0.51 5.32 -6.60
CA GLY A 54 -0.87 5.72 -6.82
C GLY A 54 -1.10 7.24 -6.89
N PHE A 55 -0.20 8.03 -6.31
CA PHE A 55 -0.25 9.49 -6.20
C PHE A 55 0.78 10.21 -7.07
N THR A 56 1.78 9.50 -7.59
CA THR A 56 2.86 10.09 -8.38
C THR A 56 2.36 10.56 -9.76
N PRO A 57 2.60 11.83 -10.14
CA PRO A 57 2.37 12.30 -11.51
C PRO A 57 3.19 11.51 -12.54
N PHE A 58 2.67 11.39 -13.75
CA PHE A 58 3.38 10.66 -14.81
C PHE A 58 4.71 11.34 -15.14
N GLY A 59 5.78 10.57 -15.17
CA GLY A 59 7.14 11.08 -15.40
C GLY A 59 8.20 9.99 -15.37
N THR A 60 9.46 10.38 -15.42
CA THR A 60 10.61 9.46 -15.36
C THR A 60 10.59 8.63 -14.08
N TYR A 61 10.43 9.26 -12.92
CA TYR A 61 10.34 8.59 -11.62
C TYR A 61 9.21 7.56 -11.58
N TRP A 62 7.98 7.95 -11.98
CA TRP A 62 6.83 7.03 -12.02
C TRP A 62 7.08 5.79 -12.90
N ARG A 63 7.72 5.97 -14.07
CA ARG A 63 8.04 4.84 -14.96
C ARG A 63 9.03 3.88 -14.32
N GLU A 64 10.01 4.38 -13.57
CA GLU A 64 10.97 3.53 -12.85
C GLU A 64 10.31 2.76 -11.71
N ILE A 65 9.56 3.42 -10.82
CA ILE A 65 8.87 2.71 -9.73
C ILE A 65 7.83 1.71 -10.27
N ARG A 66 7.14 2.04 -11.38
CA ARG A 66 6.23 1.10 -12.07
C ARG A 66 6.95 -0.12 -12.59
N LYS A 67 8.14 0.07 -13.18
CA LYS A 67 8.97 -1.02 -13.68
C LYS A 67 9.41 -1.92 -12.53
N ILE A 68 9.91 -1.35 -11.43
CA ILE A 68 10.31 -2.11 -10.23
C ILE A 68 9.13 -2.91 -9.69
N ALA A 69 7.99 -2.26 -9.46
CA ALA A 69 6.78 -2.92 -8.97
C ALA A 69 6.36 -4.08 -9.88
N THR A 70 6.30 -3.87 -11.19
CA THR A 70 5.81 -4.88 -12.14
C THR A 70 6.79 -6.05 -12.33
N VAL A 71 8.09 -5.77 -12.42
CA VAL A 71 9.12 -6.76 -12.76
C VAL A 71 9.61 -7.52 -11.53
N GLU A 72 9.80 -6.82 -10.41
CA GLU A 72 10.48 -7.39 -9.25
C GLU A 72 9.50 -7.88 -8.16
N LEU A 73 8.40 -7.13 -7.95
CA LEU A 73 7.45 -7.37 -6.85
C LEU A 73 6.21 -8.15 -7.30
N PHE A 74 5.60 -7.75 -8.41
CA PHE A 74 4.33 -8.31 -8.88
C PHE A 74 4.49 -9.25 -10.09
N SER A 75 5.71 -9.67 -10.42
CA SER A 75 5.93 -10.63 -11.51
C SER A 75 5.36 -12.00 -11.19
N ALA A 76 4.95 -12.74 -12.22
CA ALA A 76 4.42 -14.10 -12.07
C ALA A 76 5.36 -15.02 -11.26
N ARG A 77 6.68 -14.84 -11.44
CA ARG A 77 7.70 -15.53 -10.66
C ARG A 77 7.60 -15.18 -9.18
N ARG A 78 7.58 -13.89 -8.80
CA ARG A 78 7.51 -13.45 -7.40
C ARG A 78 6.21 -13.91 -6.74
N ILE A 79 5.08 -13.74 -7.42
CA ILE A 79 3.77 -14.18 -6.94
C ILE A 79 3.73 -15.71 -6.76
N GLY A 80 4.41 -16.46 -7.64
CA GLY A 80 4.60 -17.90 -7.53
C GLY A 80 5.44 -18.30 -6.32
N MET A 81 6.55 -17.60 -6.06
CA MET A 81 7.38 -17.82 -4.87
C MET A 81 6.64 -17.51 -3.56
N LEU A 82 5.74 -16.51 -3.54
CA LEU A 82 4.91 -16.16 -2.40
C LEU A 82 3.64 -17.02 -2.26
N LYS A 83 3.45 -18.05 -3.11
CA LYS A 83 2.31 -18.98 -3.01
C LYS A 83 2.22 -19.68 -1.64
N PRO A 84 3.32 -20.18 -1.04
CA PRO A 84 3.26 -20.83 0.27
C PRO A 84 2.72 -19.92 1.38
N VAL A 85 3.03 -18.61 1.32
CA VAL A 85 2.49 -17.62 2.26
C VAL A 85 0.97 -17.60 2.18
N ARG A 86 0.40 -17.44 0.98
CA ARG A 86 -1.05 -17.42 0.79
C ARG A 86 -1.73 -18.72 1.24
N GLN A 87 -1.11 -19.86 0.94
CA GLN A 87 -1.62 -21.16 1.37
C GLN A 87 -1.59 -21.30 2.89
N SER A 88 -0.51 -20.84 3.53
CA SER A 88 -0.36 -20.87 4.99
C SER A 88 -1.43 -20.02 5.68
N GLU A 89 -1.61 -18.77 5.26
CA GLU A 89 -2.59 -17.86 5.89
C GLU A 89 -4.03 -18.37 5.73
N VAL A 90 -4.42 -18.84 4.55
CA VAL A 90 -5.76 -19.42 4.33
C VAL A 90 -5.96 -20.69 5.16
N SER A 91 -4.93 -21.54 5.26
CA SER A 91 -5.01 -22.76 6.06
C SER A 91 -5.15 -22.45 7.55
N LEU A 92 -4.42 -21.46 8.06
CA LEU A 92 -4.52 -21.00 9.45
C LEU A 92 -5.90 -20.41 9.74
N TRP A 93 -6.43 -19.59 8.84
CA TRP A 93 -7.77 -19.04 8.97
C TRP A 93 -8.85 -20.14 9.00
N MET A 94 -8.80 -21.10 8.08
CA MET A 94 -9.72 -22.25 8.06
C MET A 94 -9.60 -23.11 9.33
N LYS A 95 -8.38 -23.31 9.83
CA LYS A 95 -8.13 -24.01 11.10
C LYS A 95 -8.78 -23.28 12.27
N GLY A 96 -8.63 -21.96 12.36
CA GLY A 96 -9.25 -21.15 13.41
C GLY A 96 -10.79 -21.19 13.36
N LEU A 97 -11.39 -21.21 12.17
CA LEU A 97 -12.83 -21.41 12.01
C LEU A 97 -13.27 -22.81 12.47
N HIS A 98 -12.50 -23.83 12.10
CA HIS A 98 -12.77 -25.20 12.53
C HIS A 98 -12.68 -25.35 14.05
N GLU A 99 -11.67 -24.76 14.69
CA GLU A 99 -11.52 -24.76 16.16
C GLU A 99 -12.71 -24.09 16.84
N LYS A 100 -13.18 -22.93 16.34
CA LYS A 100 -14.40 -22.28 16.86
C LYS A 100 -15.63 -23.18 16.76
N TRP A 101 -15.77 -23.90 15.65
CA TRP A 101 -16.86 -24.86 15.46
C TRP A 101 -16.79 -26.06 16.42
N VAL A 102 -15.59 -26.64 16.60
CA VAL A 102 -15.37 -27.74 17.56
C VAL A 102 -15.68 -27.27 18.99
N HIS A 103 -15.21 -26.09 19.39
CA HIS A 103 -15.48 -25.53 20.71
C HIS A 103 -16.96 -25.21 20.95
N ASN A 104 -17.73 -25.00 19.89
CA ASN A 104 -19.20 -24.82 19.95
C ASN A 104 -19.96 -26.17 19.93
N GLY A 105 -19.32 -27.27 20.32
CA GLY A 105 -19.96 -28.59 20.36
C GLY A 105 -20.42 -29.07 18.99
N ASN A 106 -19.64 -28.79 17.94
CA ASN A 106 -19.95 -29.12 16.55
C ASN A 106 -21.26 -28.48 16.02
N SER A 107 -21.73 -27.43 16.69
CA SER A 107 -22.92 -26.67 16.28
C SER A 107 -22.54 -25.46 15.43
N SER A 108 -23.46 -25.01 14.58
CA SER A 108 -23.25 -23.84 13.71
C SER A 108 -22.72 -22.63 14.48
N VAL A 109 -21.65 -22.00 13.96
CA VAL A 109 -21.03 -20.80 14.55
C VAL A 109 -21.30 -19.60 13.66
N SER A 110 -21.81 -18.52 14.23
CA SER A 110 -21.91 -17.23 13.54
C SER A 110 -20.55 -16.53 13.56
N VAL A 111 -20.11 -16.04 12.40
CA VAL A 111 -18.85 -15.30 12.26
C VAL A 111 -19.08 -13.99 11.49
N GLU A 112 -18.43 -12.92 11.94
CA GLU A 112 -18.44 -11.66 11.21
C GLU A 112 -17.39 -11.71 10.08
N LEU A 113 -17.85 -11.96 8.84
CA LEU A 113 -16.94 -12.14 7.69
C LEU A 113 -16.06 -10.92 7.40
N LYS A 114 -16.56 -9.71 7.66
CA LYS A 114 -15.80 -8.47 7.43
C LYS A 114 -14.50 -8.47 8.24
N THR A 115 -14.63 -8.60 9.56
CA THR A 115 -13.48 -8.65 10.48
C THR A 115 -12.53 -9.80 10.13
N GLN A 116 -13.06 -10.99 9.82
CA GLN A 116 -12.24 -12.15 9.45
C GLN A 116 -11.44 -11.94 8.16
N LEU A 117 -12.06 -11.35 7.12
CA LEU A 117 -11.38 -11.07 5.86
C LEU A 117 -10.39 -9.91 5.99
N GLU A 118 -10.68 -8.91 6.81
CA GLU A 118 -9.74 -7.83 7.13
C GLU A 118 -8.47 -8.39 7.79
N GLU A 119 -8.60 -9.24 8.81
CA GLU A 119 -7.47 -9.88 9.50
C GLU A 119 -6.65 -10.77 8.56
N LEU A 120 -7.32 -11.60 7.76
CA LEU A 120 -6.67 -12.46 6.78
C LEU A 120 -5.92 -11.63 5.72
N THR A 121 -6.57 -10.60 5.17
CA THR A 121 -5.96 -9.73 4.16
C THR A 121 -4.78 -8.96 4.73
N PHE A 122 -4.89 -8.47 5.97
CA PHE A 122 -3.82 -7.77 6.65
C PHE A 122 -2.59 -8.67 6.81
N ASN A 123 -2.75 -9.86 7.41
CA ASN A 123 -1.65 -10.81 7.55
C ASN A 123 -1.02 -11.19 6.20
N LEU A 124 -1.85 -11.44 5.18
CA LEU A 124 -1.37 -11.76 3.83
C LEU A 124 -0.49 -10.64 3.27
N LEU A 125 -0.96 -9.39 3.34
CA LEU A 125 -0.22 -8.25 2.81
C LEU A 125 1.06 -7.99 3.61
N THR A 126 1.01 -8.00 4.95
CA THR A 126 2.20 -7.76 5.77
C THR A 126 3.24 -8.87 5.66
N GLN A 127 2.81 -10.12 5.45
CA GLN A 127 3.71 -11.24 5.15
C GLN A 127 4.35 -11.09 3.77
N MET A 128 3.58 -10.72 2.74
CA MET A 128 4.12 -10.57 1.38
C MET A 128 5.06 -9.36 1.25
N VAL A 129 4.77 -8.27 1.97
CA VAL A 129 5.56 -7.02 1.90
C VAL A 129 6.80 -7.09 2.80
N ALA A 130 6.65 -7.53 4.04
CA ALA A 130 7.68 -7.40 5.08
C ALA A 130 7.91 -8.69 5.90
N GLY A 131 7.33 -9.83 5.49
CA GLY A 131 7.46 -11.07 6.24
C GLY A 131 6.82 -11.03 7.64
N LYS A 132 5.92 -10.08 7.91
CA LYS A 132 5.31 -9.86 9.24
C LYS A 132 3.93 -10.52 9.35
N ARG A 133 3.68 -11.23 10.45
CA ARG A 133 2.37 -11.81 10.81
C ARG A 133 1.94 -11.26 12.16
N TYR A 134 0.68 -10.85 12.27
CA TYR A 134 0.19 -10.10 13.42
C TYR A 134 -1.05 -10.71 14.08
N TYR A 135 -1.85 -11.49 13.33
CA TYR A 135 -3.00 -12.20 13.87
C TYR A 135 -2.68 -13.70 13.99
N GLU A 136 -2.18 -14.10 15.16
CA GLU A 136 -1.96 -15.49 15.57
C GLU A 136 -2.12 -15.60 17.11
N SER A 137 -2.36 -16.79 17.64
CA SER A 137 -2.67 -16.99 19.07
C SER A 137 -1.51 -16.67 20.03
N ASN A 138 -0.28 -16.50 19.54
CA ASN A 138 0.93 -16.27 20.34
C ASN A 138 1.81 -15.14 19.77
N VAL A 139 1.21 -14.01 19.40
CA VAL A 139 1.96 -12.85 18.89
C VAL A 139 2.59 -12.08 20.04
N ALA A 140 3.83 -11.61 19.88
CA ALA A 140 4.49 -10.79 20.88
C ALA A 140 3.72 -9.48 21.08
N LYS A 141 3.61 -8.99 22.33
CA LYS A 141 2.89 -7.74 22.64
C LYS A 141 3.36 -6.53 21.81
N ALA A 142 4.66 -6.50 21.45
CA ALA A 142 5.21 -5.45 20.62
C ALA A 142 4.65 -5.50 19.18
N ASP A 143 4.51 -6.69 18.62
CA ASP A 143 3.93 -6.91 17.29
C ASP A 143 2.43 -6.61 17.28
N GLU A 144 1.70 -6.96 18.34
CA GLU A 144 0.28 -6.59 18.49
C GLU A 144 0.09 -5.07 18.50
N LYS A 145 0.93 -4.33 19.24
CA LYS A 145 0.92 -2.86 19.25
C LYS A 145 1.22 -2.28 17.86
N MET A 146 2.20 -2.84 17.15
CA MET A 146 2.56 -2.41 15.79
C MET A 146 1.42 -2.68 14.80
N ALA A 147 0.74 -3.81 14.91
CA ALA A 147 -0.43 -4.14 14.11
C ALA A 147 -1.58 -3.17 14.35
N GLY A 148 -1.87 -2.86 15.62
CA GLY A 148 -2.89 -1.89 16.01
C GLY A 148 -2.58 -0.50 15.46
N LEU A 149 -1.33 -0.05 15.57
CA LEU A 149 -0.87 1.21 14.98
C LEU A 149 -1.04 1.21 13.46
N PHE A 150 -0.65 0.14 12.78
CA PHE A 150 -0.76 0.07 11.32
C PHE A 150 -2.22 0.06 10.85
N ARG A 151 -3.09 -0.70 11.52
CA ARG A 151 -4.53 -0.72 11.23
C ARG A 151 -5.14 0.68 11.41
N GLN A 152 -4.79 1.36 12.50
CA GLN A 152 -5.24 2.72 12.75
C GLN A 152 -4.73 3.69 11.67
N ALA A 153 -3.45 3.62 11.33
CA ALA A 153 -2.85 4.48 10.30
C ALA A 153 -3.49 4.26 8.93
N VAL A 154 -3.75 3.01 8.51
CA VAL A 154 -4.44 2.69 7.25
C VAL A 154 -5.90 3.17 7.26
N GLN A 155 -6.61 3.04 8.38
CA GLN A 155 -7.97 3.55 8.51
C GLN A 155 -8.01 5.09 8.40
N GLN A 156 -7.11 5.79 9.08
CA GLN A 156 -7.00 7.25 8.99
C GLN A 156 -6.59 7.69 7.58
N PHE A 157 -5.66 6.97 6.95
CA PHE A 157 -5.24 7.24 5.58
C PHE A 157 -6.43 7.15 4.61
N ASN A 158 -7.21 6.08 4.67
CA ASN A 158 -8.41 5.90 3.84
C ASN A 158 -9.49 6.95 4.12
N TYR A 159 -9.70 7.29 5.40
CA TYR A 159 -10.63 8.34 5.78
C TYR A 159 -10.23 9.69 5.18
N HIS A 160 -8.96 10.07 5.30
CA HIS A 160 -8.48 11.34 4.75
C HIS A 160 -8.39 11.34 3.23
N LEU A 161 -8.08 10.20 2.61
CA LEU A 161 -8.11 10.06 1.15
C LEU A 161 -9.52 10.30 0.59
N GLY A 162 -10.56 9.81 1.26
CA GLY A 162 -11.96 10.03 0.86
C GLY A 162 -12.50 11.43 1.20
N ASN A 163 -11.84 12.17 2.09
CA ASN A 163 -12.35 13.45 2.60
C ASN A 163 -11.42 14.66 2.31
N SER A 164 -10.33 14.48 1.55
CA SER A 164 -9.40 15.57 1.21
C SER A 164 -9.99 16.58 0.20
N GLU A 165 -11.19 16.31 -0.32
CA GLU A 165 -11.86 17.08 -1.37
C GLU A 165 -11.89 18.58 -1.07
N MET A 166 -12.05 19.01 0.18
CA MET A 166 -12.08 20.44 0.51
C MET A 166 -10.74 21.14 0.20
N TYR A 167 -9.61 20.49 0.48
CA TYR A 167 -8.28 21.03 0.21
C TYR A 167 -7.95 21.01 -1.29
N ASP A 168 -8.43 19.97 -1.98
CA ASP A 168 -8.18 19.78 -3.42
C ASP A 168 -9.11 20.65 -4.29
N ALA A 169 -10.32 20.95 -3.81
CA ALA A 169 -11.32 21.76 -4.52
C ALA A 169 -11.18 23.27 -4.25
N LEU A 170 -10.65 23.68 -3.09
CA LEU A 170 -10.47 25.09 -2.68
C LEU A 170 -9.04 25.34 -2.14
N PRO A 171 -7.99 25.31 -3.00
CA PRO A 171 -6.59 25.38 -2.56
C PRO A 171 -6.24 26.64 -1.74
N PHE A 172 -6.91 27.76 -1.99
CA PHE A 172 -6.70 29.01 -1.25
C PHE A 172 -7.15 28.95 0.22
N MET A 173 -7.95 27.95 0.59
CA MET A 173 -8.36 27.71 1.99
C MET A 173 -7.43 26.71 2.70
N ALA A 174 -6.42 26.15 2.02
CA ALA A 174 -5.56 25.11 2.59
C ALA A 174 -4.75 25.57 3.81
N TRP A 175 -4.52 26.88 3.98
CA TRP A 175 -3.78 27.45 5.11
C TRP A 175 -4.59 27.51 6.41
N LEU A 176 -5.92 27.41 6.35
CA LEU A 176 -6.78 27.63 7.50
C LEU A 176 -6.90 26.40 8.41
N ASP A 177 -6.59 25.20 7.90
CA ASP A 177 -6.71 23.89 8.57
C ASP A 177 -7.92 23.78 9.52
N PHE A 178 -9.08 24.30 9.09
CA PHE A 178 -10.23 24.57 9.98
C PHE A 178 -10.74 23.34 10.77
N LYS A 179 -10.52 22.14 10.24
CA LYS A 179 -10.93 20.86 10.85
C LYS A 179 -9.76 20.07 11.45
N GLY A 180 -8.52 20.57 11.33
CA GLY A 180 -7.32 19.86 11.73
C GLY A 180 -6.95 18.69 10.82
N ASP A 181 -7.56 18.58 9.63
CA ASP A 181 -7.34 17.45 8.71
C ASP A 181 -5.89 17.42 8.21
N ALA A 182 -5.23 18.56 8.00
CA ALA A 182 -3.84 18.60 7.59
C ALA A 182 -2.90 18.12 8.70
N LYS A 183 -3.19 18.48 9.95
CA LYS A 183 -2.48 17.93 11.12
C LYS A 183 -2.69 16.42 11.26
N ALA A 184 -3.92 15.95 11.08
CA ALA A 184 -4.26 14.53 11.16
C ALA A 184 -3.55 13.73 10.04
N MET A 185 -3.60 14.19 8.79
CA MET A 185 -2.87 13.60 7.66
C MET A 185 -1.36 13.50 7.93
N LYS A 186 -0.73 14.56 8.47
CA LYS A 186 0.69 14.52 8.84
C LYS A 186 0.99 13.52 9.95
N ASN A 187 0.10 13.36 10.92
CA ASN A 187 0.26 12.36 11.97
C ASN A 187 0.13 10.94 11.40
N THR A 188 -0.85 10.71 10.52
CA THR A 188 -0.99 9.44 9.80
C THR A 188 0.27 9.11 9.00
N GLN A 189 0.87 10.09 8.32
CA GLN A 189 2.12 9.90 7.60
C GLN A 189 3.27 9.50 8.53
N LYS A 190 3.38 10.13 9.70
CA LYS A 190 4.41 9.78 10.69
C LYS A 190 4.25 8.36 11.20
N ASP A 191 3.02 7.92 11.46
CA ASP A 191 2.76 6.55 11.91
C ASP A 191 3.14 5.53 10.81
N LEU A 192 2.75 5.79 9.56
CA LEU A 192 3.13 4.95 8.42
C LEU A 192 4.63 4.93 8.18
N ASP A 193 5.31 6.08 8.26
CA ASP A 193 6.76 6.18 8.10
C ASP A 193 7.50 5.46 9.23
N TYR A 194 7.05 5.58 10.47
CA TYR A 194 7.62 4.84 11.59
C TYR A 194 7.54 3.32 11.38
N ILE A 195 6.39 2.81 10.92
CA ILE A 195 6.20 1.38 10.64
C ILE A 195 7.13 0.94 9.49
N MET A 196 7.11 1.68 8.37
CA MET A 196 7.88 1.34 7.18
C MET A 196 9.38 1.43 7.43
N GLN A 197 9.84 2.42 8.19
CA GLN A 197 11.23 2.56 8.60
C GLN A 197 11.65 1.39 9.49
N THR A 198 10.81 1.03 10.45
CA THR A 198 11.10 -0.11 11.35
C THR A 198 11.28 -1.40 10.55
N TRP A 199 10.36 -1.69 9.61
CA TRP A 199 10.49 -2.86 8.75
C TRP A 199 11.73 -2.75 7.84
N LEU A 200 11.99 -1.59 7.24
CA LEU A 200 13.13 -1.39 6.35
C LEU A 200 14.47 -1.62 7.09
N ASP A 201 14.63 -1.08 8.29
CA ASP A 201 15.85 -1.20 9.09
C ASP A 201 16.10 -2.65 9.52
N GLU A 202 15.05 -3.40 9.88
CA GLU A 202 15.13 -4.83 10.17
C GLU A 202 15.62 -5.62 8.94
N HIS A 203 15.08 -5.33 7.75
CA HIS A 203 15.47 -6.01 6.52
C HIS A 203 16.90 -5.66 6.09
N ARG A 204 17.33 -4.40 6.25
CA ARG A 204 18.72 -3.99 6.02
C ARG A 204 19.69 -4.73 6.95
N THR A 205 19.37 -4.78 8.24
CA THR A 205 20.15 -5.49 9.27
C THR A 205 20.24 -6.98 8.97
N LYS A 206 19.11 -7.63 8.65
CA LYS A 206 19.05 -9.04 8.24
C LYS A 206 19.93 -9.29 7.02
N ALA A 207 19.88 -8.40 6.02
CA ALA A 207 20.69 -8.51 4.82
C ALA A 207 22.19 -8.27 5.07
N ASP A 208 22.60 -7.52 6.10
CA ASP A 208 24.02 -7.34 6.46
C ASP A 208 24.59 -8.56 7.18
N GLN A 209 23.75 -9.26 7.94
CA GLN A 209 24.12 -10.47 8.66
C GLN A 209 24.26 -11.70 7.74
N MET A 210 23.56 -11.71 6.60
CA MET A 210 23.65 -12.79 5.62
C MET A 210 24.89 -12.62 4.71
N ARG A 211 26.01 -13.27 5.05
CA ARG A 211 27.19 -13.41 4.18
C ARG A 211 27.05 -14.64 3.27
N GLY A 212 26.79 -14.43 1.97
CA GLY A 212 26.79 -15.47 0.94
C GLY A 212 25.45 -16.20 0.72
N ASP A 213 25.38 -16.98 -0.37
CA ASP A 213 24.23 -17.56 -1.11
C ASP A 213 23.03 -18.15 -0.32
N ALA A 214 22.38 -17.37 0.54
CA ALA A 214 21.01 -17.64 1.00
C ALA A 214 19.98 -17.24 -0.09
N ILE A 215 20.26 -17.59 -1.36
CA ILE A 215 19.47 -17.23 -2.55
C ILE A 215 18.11 -17.96 -2.59
N ASN A 216 17.87 -18.93 -1.70
CA ASN A 216 16.72 -19.83 -1.77
C ASN A 216 15.59 -19.61 -0.75
N ASN A 217 15.64 -18.57 0.09
CA ASN A 217 14.48 -18.26 0.92
C ASN A 217 13.43 -17.44 0.15
N THR A 218 12.15 -17.66 0.46
CA THR A 218 11.03 -16.88 -0.08
C THR A 218 11.20 -15.42 0.33
N ARG A 219 11.79 -14.59 -0.55
CA ARG A 219 11.98 -13.15 -0.30
C ARG A 219 10.66 -12.41 -0.45
N ASP A 220 10.27 -11.74 0.61
CA ASP A 220 9.24 -10.70 0.62
C ASP A 220 9.68 -9.47 -0.20
N PHE A 221 8.82 -8.45 -0.32
CA PHE A 221 9.10 -7.30 -1.16
C PHE A 221 10.24 -6.43 -0.60
N LEU A 222 10.33 -6.24 0.71
CA LEU A 222 11.40 -5.46 1.33
C LEU A 222 12.76 -6.15 1.17
N ASP A 223 12.83 -7.49 1.31
CA ASP A 223 14.04 -8.27 1.02
C ASP A 223 14.53 -8.03 -0.42
N VAL A 224 13.61 -7.92 -1.39
CA VAL A 224 13.94 -7.64 -2.80
C VAL A 224 14.46 -6.21 -2.97
N LEU A 225 13.75 -5.23 -2.43
CA LEU A 225 14.08 -3.81 -2.57
C LEU A 225 15.41 -3.47 -1.87
N VAL A 226 15.67 -4.03 -0.69
CA VAL A 226 16.95 -3.88 0.02
C VAL A 226 18.09 -4.55 -0.77
N MET A 227 17.86 -5.70 -1.40
CA MET A 227 18.87 -6.32 -2.26
C MET A 227 19.19 -5.43 -3.46
N MET A 228 18.18 -4.81 -4.09
CA MET A 228 18.37 -3.88 -5.20
C MET A 228 19.17 -2.64 -4.76
N GLU A 229 18.93 -2.14 -3.55
CA GLU A 229 19.71 -1.05 -2.94
C GLU A 229 21.18 -1.45 -2.80
N LYS A 230 21.46 -2.59 -2.16
CA LYS A 230 22.83 -3.07 -1.92
C LYS A 230 23.60 -3.41 -3.19
N THR A 231 22.90 -3.83 -4.25
CA THR A 231 23.50 -4.18 -5.55
C THR A 231 23.54 -3.01 -6.54
N GLY A 232 23.05 -1.82 -6.16
CA GLY A 232 23.06 -0.64 -7.03
C GLY A 232 22.15 -0.77 -8.26
N GLN A 233 21.04 -1.51 -8.16
CA GLN A 233 20.10 -1.76 -9.26
C GLN A 233 19.05 -0.65 -9.44
N PHE A 234 19.00 0.32 -8.52
CA PHE A 234 18.15 1.50 -8.68
C PHE A 234 18.70 2.41 -9.79
N SER A 235 17.80 2.88 -10.66
CA SER A 235 18.11 3.84 -11.72
C SER A 235 18.50 5.20 -11.13
N SER A 236 19.34 5.96 -11.83
CA SER A 236 19.72 7.33 -11.45
C SER A 236 18.55 8.32 -11.40
N ALA A 237 17.39 7.97 -11.97
CA ALA A 237 16.17 8.74 -11.83
C ALA A 237 15.55 8.67 -10.42
N ILE A 238 15.96 7.70 -9.59
CA ILE A 238 15.54 7.55 -8.20
C ILE A 238 16.61 8.20 -7.33
N LYS A 239 16.29 9.40 -6.81
CA LYS A 239 17.22 10.21 -6.02
C LYS A 239 17.22 9.85 -4.54
N ASP A 240 16.05 9.50 -4.02
CA ASP A 240 15.85 9.09 -2.63
C ASP A 240 15.40 7.62 -2.63
N ILE A 241 16.37 6.73 -2.42
CA ILE A 241 16.13 5.29 -2.39
C ILE A 241 15.30 4.91 -1.17
N ASP A 242 15.56 5.49 -0.01
CA ASP A 242 14.88 5.17 1.25
C ASP A 242 13.38 5.47 1.15
N THR A 243 13.03 6.70 0.74
CA THR A 243 11.64 7.08 0.48
C THR A 243 11.01 6.22 -0.60
N THR A 244 11.75 5.85 -1.65
CA THR A 244 11.21 5.03 -2.75
C THR A 244 10.91 3.60 -2.31
N ILE A 245 11.75 2.99 -1.47
CA ILE A 245 11.50 1.65 -0.91
C ILE A 245 10.23 1.68 -0.05
N LYS A 246 10.11 2.66 0.85
CA LYS A 246 8.92 2.82 1.71
C LYS A 246 7.66 3.09 0.89
N ALA A 247 7.76 3.92 -0.14
CA ALA A 247 6.65 4.23 -1.04
C ALA A 247 6.20 3.02 -1.88
N LEU A 248 7.14 2.19 -2.35
CA LEU A 248 6.84 0.94 -3.05
C LEU A 248 6.22 -0.11 -2.13
N ALA A 249 6.64 -0.18 -0.87
CA ALA A 249 6.04 -1.08 0.12
C ALA A 249 4.58 -0.70 0.48
N LEU A 250 4.21 0.57 0.30
CA LEU A 250 2.85 1.10 0.50
C LEU A 250 1.97 1.10 -0.76
N THR A 251 2.52 0.71 -1.92
CA THR A 251 1.81 0.68 -3.21
C THR A 251 1.06 -0.64 -3.40
#